data_AF-A0AAW6SU44-F1
#
_entry.id   AF-A0AAW6SU44-F1
#
_cell.length_a   1.000
_cell.length_b   1.000
_cell.length_c   1.000
_cell.angle_alpha   90.00
_cell.angle_beta   90.00
_cell.angle_gamma   90.00
#
_symmetry.space_group_name_H-M   'P 1'
#
loop_
_entity.id
_entity.type
_entity.pdbx_description
1 polymer ?
#
loop_
_entity_poly.entity_id
_entity_poly.type
_entity_poly.pdbx_seq_one_letter_code
_entity_poly.pdbx_strand_id
1 'polypeptide(L)'
;MQIFSWLKGLVFGAVCSFVTAFLFMLIGQSWAGGVTSFWGESWLYFSVIIPFAITFAVLGGYFHHRKDLSNKKLWLISLICAFLVTLYSGTIGAIFGETIVRGGMETINIDDTLIWGTIYAFVLLPLTTPFARLLIGFFYQLIRR
;
A
#
# COMPACT_ATOMS: atom_id res chain seq x y z
N MET A 1 16.61 -19.95 -2.78
CA MET A 1 17.53 -18.89 -2.28
C MET A 1 16.68 -17.72 -1.80
N GLN A 2 17.01 -17.14 -0.64
CA GLN A 2 16.26 -16.03 -0.03
C GLN A 2 16.04 -14.86 -1.00
N ILE A 3 17.02 -14.53 -1.84
CA ILE A 3 16.94 -13.44 -2.81
C ILE A 3 15.76 -13.58 -3.80
N PHE A 4 15.42 -14.80 -4.21
CA PHE A 4 14.25 -15.03 -5.06
C PHE A 4 12.93 -14.73 -4.36
N SER A 5 12.86 -14.92 -3.04
CA SER A 5 11.65 -14.59 -2.26
C SER A 5 11.47 -13.09 -2.09
N TRP A 6 12.58 -12.35 -1.95
CA TRP A 6 12.57 -10.89 -1.92
C TRP A 6 12.10 -10.33 -3.26
N LEU A 7 12.63 -10.85 -4.36
CA LEU A 7 12.23 -10.45 -5.72
C LEU A 7 10.76 -10.79 -6.02
N LYS A 8 10.29 -12.00 -5.66
CA LYS A 8 8.87 -12.37 -5.74
C LYS A 8 8.00 -11.40 -4.95
N GLY A 9 8.44 -11.02 -3.75
CA GLY A 9 7.78 -10.02 -2.92
C GLY A 9 7.74 -8.63 -3.56
N LEU A 10 8.85 -8.17 -4.11
CA LEU A 10 8.93 -6.87 -4.79
C LEU A 10 7.96 -6.80 -5.98
N VAL A 11 7.98 -7.82 -6.84
CA VAL A 11 7.08 -7.90 -8.01
C VAL A 11 5.62 -7.98 -7.57
N PHE A 12 5.32 -8.82 -6.58
CA PHE A 12 3.97 -8.94 -6.04
C PHE A 12 3.47 -7.61 -5.45
N GLY A 13 4.32 -6.92 -4.69
CA GLY A 13 4.03 -5.61 -4.12
C GLY A 13 3.76 -4.57 -5.19
N ALA A 14 4.59 -4.49 -6.24
CA ALA A 14 4.39 -3.55 -7.36
C ALA A 14 3.09 -3.81 -8.14
N VAL A 15 2.73 -5.09 -8.36
CA VAL A 15 1.44 -5.43 -8.99
C VAL A 15 0.28 -5.04 -8.09
N CYS A 16 0.35 -5.37 -6.79
CA CYS A 16 -0.70 -5.02 -5.83
C CYS A 16 -0.87 -3.51 -5.66
N SER A 17 0.22 -2.75 -5.72
CA SER A 17 0.17 -1.30 -5.61
C SER A 17 -0.59 -0.69 -6.79
N PHE A 18 -0.30 -1.17 -8.01
CA PHE A 18 -1.01 -0.72 -9.21
C PHE A 18 -2.50 -1.04 -9.14
N VAL A 19 -2.86 -2.28 -8.77
CA VAL A 19 -4.26 -2.71 -8.62
C VAL A 19 -4.96 -1.90 -7.53
N THR A 20 -4.30 -1.67 -6.39
CA THR A 20 -4.90 -0.93 -5.27
C THR A 20 -5.15 0.53 -5.64
N ALA A 21 -4.16 1.20 -6.25
CA ALA A 21 -4.33 2.59 -6.72
C ALA A 21 -5.44 2.69 -7.77
N PHE A 22 -5.47 1.76 -8.73
CA PHE A 22 -6.51 1.71 -9.75
C PHE A 22 -7.91 1.57 -9.14
N LEU A 23 -8.10 0.63 -8.21
CA LEU A 23 -9.39 0.43 -7.53
C LEU A 23 -9.78 1.64 -6.69
N PHE A 24 -8.82 2.25 -5.99
CA PHE A 24 -9.09 3.43 -5.16
C PHE A 24 -9.56 4.62 -6.01
N MET A 25 -8.88 4.87 -7.12
CA MET A 25 -9.32 5.90 -8.08
C MET A 25 -10.68 5.59 -8.69
N LEU A 26 -10.91 4.34 -9.12
CA LEU A 26 -12.17 3.92 -9.74
C LEU A 26 -13.34 4.17 -8.78
N ILE A 27 -13.20 3.75 -7.52
CA ILE A 27 -14.22 3.93 -6.49
C ILE A 27 -14.38 5.41 -6.16
N GLY A 28 -13.27 6.12 -5.89
CA GLY A 28 -13.29 7.53 -5.52
C GLY A 28 -13.94 8.43 -6.58
N GLN A 29 -13.56 8.26 -7.85
CA GLN A 29 -14.16 9.02 -8.95
C GLN A 29 -15.62 8.66 -9.17
N SER A 30 -15.97 7.36 -9.11
CA SER A 30 -17.36 6.94 -9.25
C SER A 30 -18.25 7.56 -8.17
N TRP A 31 -17.75 7.67 -6.93
CA TRP A 31 -18.45 8.31 -5.83
C TRP A 31 -18.51 9.84 -5.97
N ALA A 32 -17.49 10.45 -6.57
CA ALA A 32 -17.42 11.90 -6.81
C ALA A 32 -18.28 12.38 -8.01
N GLY A 33 -19.02 11.50 -8.66
CA GLY A 33 -19.93 11.87 -9.77
C GLY A 33 -19.66 11.19 -11.11
N GLY A 34 -18.78 10.19 -11.16
CA GLY A 34 -18.52 9.37 -12.34
C GLY A 34 -17.04 9.28 -12.71
N VAL A 35 -16.69 8.33 -13.57
CA VAL A 35 -15.29 8.14 -14.01
C VAL A 35 -14.92 9.26 -14.99
N THR A 36 -14.07 10.18 -14.53
CA THR A 36 -13.59 11.30 -15.36
C THR A 36 -12.28 10.95 -16.07
N SER A 37 -11.39 10.15 -15.47
CA SER A 37 -10.13 9.73 -16.10
C SER A 37 -9.40 8.62 -15.34
N PHE A 38 -8.89 7.60 -16.05
CA PHE A 38 -7.99 6.58 -15.48
C PHE A 38 -6.63 7.13 -15.01
N TRP A 39 -6.31 8.38 -15.37
CA TRP A 39 -5.06 9.06 -15.04
C TRP A 39 -5.27 10.32 -14.18
N GLY A 40 -6.52 10.64 -13.81
CA GLY A 40 -6.85 11.89 -13.11
C GLY A 40 -6.07 12.09 -11.81
N GLU A 41 -6.05 11.08 -10.95
CA GLU A 41 -5.34 11.10 -9.66
C GLU A 41 -4.06 10.26 -9.72
N SER A 42 -3.27 10.42 -10.79
CA SER A 42 -2.09 9.58 -11.05
C SER A 42 -1.01 9.63 -9.94
N TRP A 43 -1.03 10.65 -9.09
CA TRP A 43 -0.15 10.76 -7.92
C TRP A 43 -0.31 9.57 -6.95
N LEU A 44 -1.49 8.95 -6.90
CA LEU A 44 -1.77 7.78 -6.05
C LEU A 44 -0.86 6.61 -6.39
N TYR A 45 -0.55 6.39 -7.67
CA TYR A 45 0.34 5.31 -8.10
C TYR A 45 1.75 5.47 -7.51
N PHE A 46 2.27 6.70 -7.50
CA PHE A 46 3.57 7.03 -6.91
C PHE A 46 3.53 6.92 -5.38
N SER A 47 2.41 7.30 -4.76
CA SER A 47 2.23 7.24 -3.32
C SER A 47 2.25 5.81 -2.75
N VAL A 48 1.71 4.83 -3.48
CA VAL A 48 1.57 3.45 -2.97
C VAL A 48 2.67 2.49 -3.43
N ILE A 49 3.37 2.77 -4.53
CA ILE A 49 4.30 1.80 -5.12
C ILE A 49 5.46 1.44 -4.19
N ILE A 50 6.11 2.44 -3.59
CA ILE A 50 7.25 2.26 -2.69
C ILE A 50 6.85 1.46 -1.43
N PRO A 51 5.83 1.88 -0.64
CA PRO A 51 5.51 1.17 0.59
C PRO A 51 5.02 -0.26 0.33
N PHE A 52 4.28 -0.51 -0.75
CA PHE A 52 3.88 -1.88 -1.12
C PHE A 52 5.07 -2.74 -1.53
N ALA A 53 5.92 -2.25 -2.44
CA ALA A 53 7.07 -3.01 -2.94
C ALA A 53 8.02 -3.40 -1.81
N ILE A 54 8.34 -2.45 -0.91
CA ILE A 54 9.20 -2.70 0.24
C ILE A 54 8.52 -3.68 1.22
N THR A 55 7.25 -3.46 1.55
CA THR A 55 6.52 -4.31 2.49
C THR A 55 6.51 -5.76 2.02
N PHE A 56 6.14 -6.01 0.76
CA PHE A 56 6.08 -7.39 0.25
C PHE A 56 7.46 -8.00 0.01
N ALA A 57 8.49 -7.23 -0.33
CA ALA A 57 9.87 -7.72 -0.39
C ALA A 57 10.35 -8.21 1.00
N VAL A 58 10.13 -7.41 2.04
CA VAL A 58 10.47 -7.76 3.43
C VAL A 58 9.67 -8.98 3.89
N LEU A 59 8.37 -9.03 3.61
CA LEU A 59 7.53 -10.19 3.92
C LEU A 59 7.97 -11.45 3.17
N GLY A 60 8.37 -11.32 1.91
CA GLY A 60 8.88 -12.45 1.12
C GLY A 60 10.14 -13.05 1.75
N GLY A 61 11.07 -12.19 2.19
CA GLY A 61 12.24 -12.61 2.95
C GLY A 61 11.91 -13.26 4.29
N TYR A 62 10.96 -12.69 5.02
CA TYR A 62 10.52 -13.19 6.31
C TYR A 62 9.82 -14.56 6.20
N PHE A 63 8.92 -14.71 5.23
CA PHE A 63 8.14 -15.94 5.03
C PHE A 63 8.98 -17.11 4.51
N HIS A 64 10.04 -16.85 3.74
CA HIS A 64 10.96 -17.89 3.24
C HIS A 64 11.52 -18.78 4.37
N HIS A 65 11.70 -18.24 5.58
CA HIS A 65 12.30 -18.97 6.71
C HIS A 65 11.26 -19.51 7.70
N ARG A 66 9.96 -19.28 7.48
CA ARG A 66 8.90 -19.58 8.45
C ARG A 66 7.93 -20.59 7.88
N LYS A 67 8.14 -21.86 8.28
CA LYS A 67 7.27 -22.97 7.89
C LYS A 67 5.84 -22.77 8.37
N ASP A 68 5.61 -22.44 9.64
CA ASP A 68 4.23 -22.28 10.15
C ASP A 68 4.08 -20.99 10.97
N LEU A 69 3.44 -19.99 10.36
CA LEU A 69 2.97 -18.80 11.05
C LEU A 69 1.54 -19.02 11.53
N SER A 70 1.30 -18.77 12.81
CA SER A 70 -0.05 -18.84 13.38
C SER A 70 -0.92 -17.72 12.79
N ASN A 71 -2.23 -17.98 12.70
CA ASN A 71 -3.18 -17.00 12.20
C ASN A 71 -3.14 -15.67 12.99
N LYS A 72 -2.96 -15.75 14.32
CA LYS A 72 -2.80 -14.56 15.18
C LYS A 72 -1.59 -13.70 14.77
N LYS A 73 -0.45 -14.32 14.43
CA LYS A 73 0.73 -13.59 13.95
C LYS A 73 0.49 -12.96 12.59
N LEU A 74 -0.19 -13.65 11.67
CA LEU A 74 -0.54 -13.08 10.38
C LEU A 74 -1.45 -11.86 10.53
N TRP A 75 -2.44 -11.90 11.41
CA TRP A 75 -3.27 -10.73 11.72
C TRP A 75 -2.48 -9.56 12.28
N LEU A 76 -1.56 -9.81 13.21
CA LEU A 76 -0.68 -8.76 13.74
C LEU A 76 0.21 -8.15 12.66
N ILE A 77 0.82 -8.98 11.82
CA ILE A 77 1.61 -8.52 10.66
C ILE A 77 0.73 -7.68 9.74
N SER A 78 -0.48 -8.12 9.44
CA SER A 78 -1.42 -7.38 8.59
C SER A 78 -1.84 -6.04 9.18
N LEU A 79 -2.08 -5.97 10.49
CA LEU A 79 -2.38 -4.72 11.19
C LEU A 79 -1.22 -3.73 11.07
N ILE A 80 0.01 -4.19 11.34
CA ILE A 80 1.22 -3.34 11.28
C ILE A 80 1.48 -2.88 9.84
N CYS A 81 1.43 -3.80 8.87
CA CYS A 81 1.62 -3.47 7.45
C CYS A 81 0.54 -2.51 6.95
N ALA A 82 -0.74 -2.75 7.29
CA ALA A 82 -1.83 -1.85 6.93
C ALA A 82 -1.59 -0.45 7.47
N PHE A 83 -1.26 -0.34 8.76
CA PHE A 83 -0.95 0.95 9.38
C PHE A 83 0.20 1.68 8.66
N LEU A 84 1.35 1.02 8.52
CA LEU A 84 2.56 1.64 7.95
C LEU A 84 2.40 2.02 6.49
N VAL A 85 1.75 1.16 5.68
CA VAL A 85 1.50 1.44 4.27
C VAL A 85 0.52 2.59 4.13
N THR A 86 -0.59 2.58 4.87
CA THR A 86 -1.57 3.68 4.82
C THR A 86 -0.97 4.98 5.33
N LEU A 87 -0.17 4.95 6.41
CA LEU A 87 0.51 6.12 6.93
C LEU A 87 1.50 6.69 5.91
N TYR A 88 2.37 5.85 5.34
CA TYR A 88 3.34 6.31 4.35
C TYR A 88 2.64 6.89 3.13
N SER A 89 1.68 6.17 2.55
CA SER A 89 0.96 6.62 1.35
C SER A 89 0.12 7.86 1.60
N GLY A 90 -0.50 7.99 2.77
CA GLY A 90 -1.28 9.17 3.15
C GLY A 90 -0.44 10.41 3.46
N THR A 91 0.86 10.25 3.69
CA THR A 91 1.76 11.34 4.10
C THR A 91 2.87 11.56 3.06
N ILE A 92 4.04 10.96 3.26
CA ILE A 92 5.24 11.12 2.43
C ILE A 92 4.95 10.71 0.98
N GLY A 93 4.25 9.59 0.79
CA GLY A 93 3.86 9.11 -0.53
C GLY A 93 2.95 10.09 -1.26
N ALA A 94 1.97 10.67 -0.58
CA ALA A 94 1.07 11.67 -1.15
C ALA A 94 1.85 12.93 -1.54
N ILE A 95 2.68 13.47 -0.65
CA ILE A 95 3.51 14.65 -0.93
C ILE A 95 4.40 14.40 -2.15
N PHE A 96 5.09 13.26 -2.19
CA PHE A 96 6.00 12.92 -3.28
C PHE A 96 5.25 12.71 -4.60
N GLY A 97 4.15 11.97 -4.58
CA GLY A 97 3.33 11.72 -5.78
C GLY A 97 2.75 13.02 -6.34
N GLU A 98 2.21 13.87 -5.47
CA GLU A 98 1.64 15.15 -5.87
C GLU A 98 2.73 16.10 -6.38
N THR A 99 3.93 16.10 -5.78
CA THR A 99 5.05 16.92 -6.26
C THR A 99 5.47 16.51 -7.68
N ILE A 100 5.51 15.20 -7.96
CA ILE A 100 5.83 14.69 -9.30
C ILE A 100 4.77 15.10 -10.33
N VAL A 101 3.49 14.97 -9.99
CA VAL A 101 2.40 15.16 -10.95
C VAL A 101 2.06 16.64 -11.14
N ARG A 102 2.09 17.44 -10.07
CA ARG A 102 1.70 18.85 -10.06
C ARG A 102 2.88 19.82 -10.21
N GLY A 103 4.12 19.32 -10.20
CA GLY A 103 5.30 20.08 -10.59
C GLY A 103 5.95 20.93 -9.47
N GLY A 104 5.57 20.74 -8.21
CA GLY A 104 6.22 21.45 -7.09
C GLY A 104 5.53 21.29 -5.74
N MET A 105 6.31 21.42 -4.66
CA MET A 105 5.81 21.30 -3.27
C MET A 105 4.93 22.49 -2.87
N GLU A 106 5.11 23.64 -3.51
CA GLU A 106 4.32 24.86 -3.35
C GLU A 106 2.84 24.71 -3.73
N THR A 107 2.49 23.66 -4.47
CA THR A 107 1.11 23.35 -4.86
C THR A 107 0.37 22.48 -3.84
N ILE A 108 1.05 22.09 -2.76
CA ILE A 108 0.58 21.12 -1.77
C ILE A 108 0.54 21.77 -0.40
N ASN A 109 -0.56 21.57 0.32
CA ASN A 109 -0.61 21.87 1.75
C ASN A 109 0.05 20.73 2.53
N ILE A 110 1.35 20.86 2.79
CA ILE A 110 2.16 19.82 3.45
C ILE A 110 1.65 19.54 4.86
N ASP A 111 1.37 20.58 5.63
CA ASP A 111 0.93 20.44 7.04
C ASP A 111 -0.39 19.69 7.14
N ASP A 112 -1.39 20.07 6.33
CA ASP A 112 -2.67 19.37 6.31
C ASP A 112 -2.52 17.94 5.78
N THR A 113 -1.67 17.71 4.77
CA THR A 113 -1.41 16.36 4.25
C THR A 113 -0.83 15.45 5.32
N LEU A 114 0.12 15.93 6.12
CA LEU A 114 0.71 15.15 7.21
C LEU A 114 -0.30 14.84 8.31
N ILE A 115 -1.13 15.82 8.70
CA ILE A 115 -2.15 15.66 9.74
C ILE A 115 -3.23 14.67 9.26
N TRP A 116 -3.86 14.93 8.11
CA TRP A 116 -4.93 14.10 7.59
C TRP A 116 -4.45 12.71 7.20
N GLY A 117 -3.26 12.59 6.61
CA GLY A 117 -2.65 11.30 6.31
C GLY A 117 -2.48 10.43 7.55
N THR A 118 -2.07 11.04 8.67
CA THR A 118 -1.96 10.36 9.97
C THR A 118 -3.33 9.96 10.52
N ILE A 119 -4.31 10.88 10.51
CA ILE A 119 -5.67 10.60 10.97
C ILE A 119 -6.29 9.46 10.17
N TYR A 120 -6.21 9.50 8.84
CA TYR A 120 -6.72 8.45 7.96
C TYR A 120 -6.01 7.11 8.17
N ALA A 121 -4.71 7.11 8.47
CA ALA A 121 -3.99 5.89 8.78
C ALA A 121 -4.56 5.16 10.00
N PHE A 122 -5.10 5.86 11.00
CA PHE A 122 -5.80 5.25 12.14
C PHE A 122 -7.25 4.93 11.83
N VAL A 123 -8.00 5.89 11.27
CA VAL A 123 -9.44 5.76 11.02
C VAL A 123 -9.74 4.62 10.04
N LEU A 124 -8.87 4.40 9.06
CA LEU A 124 -9.06 3.36 8.06
C LEU A 124 -8.57 1.98 8.50
N LEU A 125 -7.91 1.81 9.66
CA LEU A 125 -7.41 0.50 10.13
C LEU A 125 -8.46 -0.61 10.15
N PRO A 126 -9.71 -0.38 10.62
CA PRO A 126 -10.73 -1.42 10.61
C PRO A 126 -11.05 -1.94 9.20
N LEU A 127 -10.80 -1.13 8.17
CA LEU A 127 -10.98 -1.50 6.76
C LEU A 127 -9.68 -2.05 6.15
N THR A 128 -8.56 -1.35 6.31
CA THR A 128 -7.29 -1.69 5.66
C THR A 128 -6.68 -2.97 6.23
N THR A 129 -6.93 -3.28 7.51
CA THR A 129 -6.40 -4.50 8.14
C THR A 129 -6.98 -5.79 7.54
N PRO A 130 -8.31 -5.95 7.38
CA PRO A 130 -8.88 -7.07 6.64
C PRO A 130 -8.34 -7.22 5.21
N PHE A 131 -8.21 -6.13 4.45
CA PHE A 131 -7.65 -6.18 3.09
C PHE A 131 -6.18 -6.62 3.10
N ALA A 132 -5.36 -6.04 4.00
CA ALA A 132 -3.99 -6.46 4.19
C ALA A 132 -3.90 -7.94 4.59
N ARG A 133 -4.83 -8.44 5.43
CA ARG A 133 -4.88 -9.85 5.83
C ARG A 133 -5.17 -10.77 4.65
N LEU A 134 -6.07 -10.38 3.75
CA LEU A 134 -6.35 -11.13 2.53
C LEU A 134 -5.11 -11.18 1.62
N LEU A 135 -4.53 -10.01 1.31
CA LEU A 135 -3.36 -9.92 0.42
C LEU A 135 -2.13 -10.66 0.98
N ILE A 136 -1.79 -10.43 2.25
CA ILE A 136 -0.66 -11.07 2.92
C ILE A 136 -0.90 -12.57 3.07
N GLY A 137 -2.15 -12.98 3.33
CA GLY A 137 -2.53 -14.39 3.39
C GLY A 137 -2.31 -15.11 2.07
N PHE A 138 -2.78 -14.51 0.97
CA PHE A 138 -2.56 -15.02 -0.37
C PHE A 138 -1.06 -15.09 -0.72
N PHE A 139 -0.32 -14.01 -0.45
CA PHE A 139 1.12 -13.96 -0.69
C PHE A 139 1.89 -15.00 0.13
N TYR A 140 1.51 -15.21 1.40
CA TYR A 140 2.11 -16.24 2.24
C TYR A 140 1.94 -17.64 1.64
N GLN A 141 0.77 -17.95 1.08
CA GLN A 141 0.55 -19.21 0.37
C GLN A 141 1.37 -19.30 -0.92
N LEU A 142 1.51 -18.21 -1.67
CA LEU A 142 2.30 -18.14 -2.90
C LEU A 142 3.80 -18.39 -2.65
N ILE A 143 4.35 -17.89 -1.54
CA ILE A 143 5.77 -18.09 -1.19
C ILE A 143 6.04 -19.50 -0.66
N ARG A 144 5.04 -20.17 -0.07
CA ARG A 144 5.17 -21.55 0.41
C ARG A 144 5.08 -22.61 -0.69
N ARG A 145 4.45 -22.28 -1.82
CA ARG A 145 4.44 -23.14 -3.01
C ARG A 145 5.76 -23.02 -3.76
#